data_AF-A0A522SF19-F1
#
_entry.id   AF-A0A522SF19-F1
#
_cell.length_a   1.000
_cell.length_b   1.000
_cell.length_c   1.000
_cell.angle_alpha   90.00
_cell.angle_beta   90.00
_cell.angle_gamma   90.00
#
_symmetry.space_group_name_H-M   'P 1'
#
loop_
_entity.id
_entity.type
_entity.pdbx_description
1 polymer ?
#
loop_
_entity_poly.entity_id
_entity_poly.type
_entity_poly.pdbx_seq_one_letter_code
_entity_poly.pdbx_strand_id
1 'polypeptide(L)'
;MDDAPTPTHTAANFITRVIEDDLAQGHYAGRRWGGSPGDGAHHQAGMPDPAAIRTRFPPEPNGYLHIGHAKSIWLNFGLARQYGGVCHLRFDDTNPDKEGQEYVDSIRKTVRWLGYDDAFADDPDKPGMTQVHEYFASNYFDFMHRAAVYLIEAGFAYVDEQTPDEMRAGRGDFNTPGSNSPFRDRTAAENLARFAAMRAGELADGAAVLRARIDMASPNINLRDPAIYRIRHARHHRTGDAWCIYPMYTFAHPIEDALEQITHSICTLEFEDQRPFYDWLLARLIEGGLLTAPPPRQYEFARLNVTHVITSKRKLRQLVQEGRVAGWDDPRMPTLAGLRRRGYTPDALRLFAERSGVTKTSNAWTDYAALEAALRETLEPAVPRAMAVLEPIKLVLENWADVFGSDAHLEPCTAPVHPHHPEMGERRFALGKEIWVEKSDYQETPEKRFFRLFPGNNVRLKYGCTIECLGAERSADGAIARIRARVIEDTKSGTPGADRIKVKGNITWVSVAGGKPAEIRLYDRLFTEEQPDAGGRDFLAALNPHSLQTVQAMVEPTLAAARPEDHFQFERHGYFVADQHDHATGATPVFNRTATLRDSWGGSK
;
A
#
# COMPACT_ATOMS: atom_id res chain seq x y z
N MET A 1 28.14 -13.39 9.65
CA MET A 1 27.49 -14.45 8.85
C MET A 1 26.12 -13.91 8.57
N ASP A 2 25.98 -13.30 7.39
CA ASP A 2 24.74 -12.67 6.95
C ASP A 2 23.73 -13.77 6.62
N ASP A 3 22.72 -13.93 7.48
CA ASP A 3 21.50 -14.65 7.11
C ASP A 3 20.74 -13.77 6.11
N ALA A 4 21.07 -13.92 4.83
CA ALA A 4 20.20 -13.46 3.77
C ALA A 4 18.86 -14.20 3.92
N PRO A 5 17.72 -13.49 4.03
CA PRO A 5 16.44 -14.14 4.23
C PRO A 5 16.14 -15.06 3.05
N THR A 6 15.91 -16.34 3.36
CA THR A 6 15.50 -17.39 2.42
C THR A 6 14.39 -16.86 1.51
N PRO A 7 14.49 -16.98 0.18
CA PRO A 7 13.45 -16.50 -0.72
C PRO A 7 12.14 -17.22 -0.41
N THR A 8 11.18 -16.50 0.15
CA THR A 8 9.81 -16.97 0.31
C THR A 8 9.24 -17.15 -1.09
N HIS A 9 9.01 -18.40 -1.50
CA HIS A 9 8.39 -18.72 -2.78
C HIS A 9 7.04 -18.01 -2.91
N THR A 10 6.87 -17.19 -3.95
CA THR A 10 5.56 -16.69 -4.35
C THR A 10 4.65 -17.88 -4.62
N ALA A 11 3.42 -17.87 -4.08
CA ALA A 11 2.44 -18.92 -4.34
C ALA A 11 2.25 -19.13 -5.86
N ALA A 12 2.32 -20.39 -6.31
CA ALA A 12 2.19 -20.76 -7.71
C ALA A 12 0.89 -20.20 -8.31
N ASN A 13 1.00 -19.52 -9.44
CA ASN A 13 -0.12 -18.92 -10.16
C ASN A 13 0.11 -19.03 -11.68
N PHE A 14 -0.81 -18.48 -12.49
CA PHE A 14 -0.68 -18.61 -13.95
C PHE A 14 0.52 -17.85 -14.52
N ILE A 15 0.96 -16.75 -13.90
CA ILE A 15 2.12 -15.97 -14.34
C ILE A 15 3.42 -16.72 -14.02
N THR A 16 3.52 -17.35 -12.85
CA THR A 16 4.70 -18.17 -12.51
C THR A 16 4.86 -19.33 -13.49
N ARG A 17 3.76 -19.98 -13.89
CA ARG A 17 3.79 -21.04 -14.90
C ARG A 17 4.26 -20.55 -16.26
N VAL A 18 3.77 -19.39 -16.71
CA VAL A 18 4.25 -18.77 -17.96
C VAL A 18 5.75 -18.50 -17.91
N ILE A 19 6.24 -17.90 -16.81
CA ILE A 19 7.66 -17.64 -16.62
C ILE A 19 8.46 -18.95 -16.66
N GLU A 20 8.02 -19.97 -15.95
CA GLU A 20 8.67 -21.28 -15.91
C GLU A 20 8.72 -21.94 -17.30
N ASP A 21 7.63 -21.88 -18.05
CA ASP A 21 7.55 -22.41 -19.42
C ASP A 21 8.50 -21.64 -20.37
N ASP A 22 8.51 -20.31 -20.32
CA ASP A 22 9.37 -19.45 -21.15
C ASP A 22 10.86 -19.69 -20.84
N LEU A 23 11.21 -19.83 -19.56
CA LEU A 23 12.57 -20.16 -19.13
C LEU A 23 12.98 -21.57 -19.57
N ALA A 24 12.10 -22.56 -19.42
CA ALA A 24 12.37 -23.94 -19.84
C ALA A 24 12.57 -24.07 -21.37
N GLN A 25 11.87 -23.24 -22.15
CA GLN A 25 12.00 -23.20 -23.61
C GLN A 25 13.15 -22.29 -24.08
N GLY A 26 13.79 -21.55 -23.17
CA GLY A 26 14.83 -20.58 -23.52
C GLY A 26 14.31 -19.43 -24.39
N HIS A 27 13.04 -19.04 -24.24
CA HIS A 27 12.37 -18.07 -25.12
C HIS A 27 13.14 -16.75 -25.22
N TYR A 28 13.70 -16.28 -24.10
CA TYR A 28 14.47 -15.04 -24.01
C TYR A 28 15.99 -15.25 -23.98
N ALA A 29 16.50 -16.49 -24.12
CA ALA A 29 17.92 -16.80 -23.92
C ALA A 29 18.87 -16.11 -24.92
N GLY A 30 18.36 -15.70 -26.09
CA GLY A 30 19.12 -14.97 -27.10
C GLY A 30 19.14 -13.44 -26.91
N ARG A 31 18.48 -12.91 -25.88
CA ARG A 31 18.42 -11.47 -25.64
C ARG A 31 19.77 -10.91 -25.21
N ARG A 32 19.97 -9.64 -25.54
CA ARG A 32 21.15 -8.86 -25.17
C ARG A 32 20.73 -7.59 -24.46
N TRP A 33 21.50 -7.20 -23.46
CA TRP A 33 21.27 -6.01 -22.66
C TRP A 33 22.40 -4.99 -22.89
N GLY A 34 22.01 -3.76 -23.21
CA GLY A 34 22.95 -2.68 -23.54
C GLY A 34 23.43 -1.89 -22.33
N GLY A 35 23.04 -2.28 -21.11
CA GLY A 35 23.30 -1.52 -19.88
C GLY A 35 22.26 -0.46 -19.57
N SER A 36 21.44 -0.06 -20.54
CA SER A 36 20.40 0.96 -20.38
C SER A 36 19.25 0.73 -21.34
N PRO A 37 18.11 1.42 -21.17
CA PRO A 37 17.03 1.37 -22.14
C PRO A 37 17.49 1.90 -23.50
N GLY A 38 17.16 1.19 -24.59
CA GLY A 38 17.57 1.61 -25.92
C GLY A 38 16.92 0.83 -27.06
N ASP A 39 17.27 1.20 -28.28
CA ASP A 39 16.70 0.58 -29.47
C ASP A 39 17.34 -0.78 -29.80
N GLY A 40 16.86 -1.43 -30.86
CA GLY A 40 17.35 -2.74 -31.26
C GLY A 40 18.87 -2.79 -31.47
N ALA A 41 19.45 -1.73 -32.06
CA ALA A 41 20.89 -1.64 -32.30
C ALA A 41 21.68 -1.48 -30.99
N HIS A 42 21.19 -0.66 -30.06
CA HIS A 42 21.78 -0.53 -28.72
C HIS A 42 21.88 -1.89 -28.01
N HIS A 43 20.79 -2.65 -27.99
CA HIS A 43 20.78 -3.95 -27.33
C HIS A 43 21.62 -5.00 -28.06
N GLN A 44 21.63 -5.03 -29.39
CA GLN A 44 22.46 -5.96 -30.16
C GLN A 44 23.97 -5.77 -29.90
N ALA A 45 24.40 -4.53 -29.63
CA ALA A 45 25.77 -4.20 -29.25
C ALA A 45 26.10 -4.56 -27.78
N GLY A 46 25.08 -4.81 -26.95
CA GLY A 46 25.21 -5.11 -25.53
C GLY A 46 25.76 -6.50 -25.19
N MET A 47 25.81 -6.85 -23.92
CA MET A 47 26.17 -8.20 -23.46
C MET A 47 24.98 -9.17 -23.54
N PRO A 48 25.16 -10.50 -23.50
CA PRO A 48 24.05 -11.41 -23.22
C PRO A 48 23.31 -10.94 -21.96
N ASP A 49 21.98 -10.88 -21.99
CA ASP A 49 21.21 -10.35 -20.87
C ASP A 49 21.42 -11.22 -19.63
N PRO A 50 22.02 -10.69 -18.53
CA PRO A 50 22.26 -11.49 -17.33
C PRO A 50 20.97 -11.77 -16.54
N ALA A 51 19.88 -11.04 -16.80
CA ALA A 51 18.62 -11.22 -16.11
C ALA A 51 17.80 -12.34 -16.75
N ALA A 52 17.41 -13.35 -15.96
CA ALA A 52 16.57 -14.44 -16.45
C ALA A 52 15.17 -13.94 -16.89
N ILE A 53 14.63 -12.96 -16.17
CA ILE A 53 13.43 -12.21 -16.53
C ILE A 53 13.63 -10.72 -16.23
N ARG A 54 12.90 -9.87 -16.96
CA ARG A 54 12.77 -8.44 -16.66
C ARG A 54 11.30 -8.07 -16.51
N THR A 55 10.95 -7.46 -15.39
CA THR A 55 9.61 -6.93 -15.08
C THR A 55 9.71 -5.43 -14.80
N ARG A 56 8.57 -4.77 -14.60
CA ARG A 56 8.54 -3.36 -14.17
C ARG A 56 7.33 -3.04 -13.34
N PHE A 57 7.48 -2.11 -12.41
CA PHE A 57 6.37 -1.40 -11.80
C PHE A 57 6.29 0.01 -12.41
N PRO A 58 5.27 0.31 -13.25
CA PRO A 58 5.20 1.56 -14.00
C PRO A 58 4.11 2.54 -13.49
N PRO A 59 4.21 3.13 -12.27
CA PRO A 59 3.17 4.04 -11.78
C PRO A 59 3.20 5.40 -12.50
N GLU A 60 2.01 5.95 -12.78
CA GLU A 60 1.85 7.37 -13.12
C GLU A 60 2.14 8.24 -11.87
N PRO A 61 3.02 9.25 -11.95
CA PRO A 61 3.38 10.12 -10.82
C PRO A 61 2.34 11.24 -10.59
N ASN A 62 1.06 10.90 -10.47
CA ASN A 62 -0.06 11.84 -10.35
C ASN A 62 -0.95 11.65 -9.09
N GLY A 63 -0.48 10.82 -8.16
CA GLY A 63 -1.18 10.50 -6.93
C GLY A 63 -0.39 9.54 -6.06
N TYR A 64 -0.77 9.46 -4.78
CA TYR A 64 -0.18 8.52 -3.84
C TYR A 64 -0.57 7.08 -4.19
N LEU A 65 0.37 6.16 -3.99
CA LEU A 65 0.12 4.73 -4.09
C LEU A 65 -0.86 4.29 -2.99
N HIS A 66 -1.59 3.23 -3.25
CA HIS A 66 -2.63 2.67 -2.38
C HIS A 66 -2.53 1.16 -2.34
N ILE A 67 -3.32 0.50 -1.49
CA ILE A 67 -3.25 -0.95 -1.27
C ILE A 67 -3.32 -1.79 -2.56
N GLY A 68 -4.11 -1.37 -3.55
CA GLY A 68 -4.13 -2.00 -4.87
C GLY A 68 -2.77 -2.00 -5.60
N HIS A 69 -1.97 -0.94 -5.43
CA HIS A 69 -0.62 -0.85 -5.98
C HIS A 69 0.36 -1.77 -5.23
N ALA A 70 0.19 -2.02 -3.92
CA ALA A 70 1.06 -2.94 -3.19
C ALA A 70 1.07 -4.35 -3.81
N LYS A 71 -0.09 -4.84 -4.30
CA LYS A 71 -0.16 -6.12 -5.03
C LYS A 71 0.67 -6.10 -6.32
N SER A 72 0.60 -5.02 -7.09
CA SER A 72 1.38 -4.87 -8.34
C SER A 72 2.88 -4.77 -8.08
N ILE A 73 3.29 -4.00 -7.05
CA ILE A 73 4.68 -3.89 -6.62
C ILE A 73 5.20 -5.25 -6.20
N TRP A 74 4.49 -5.91 -5.27
CA TRP A 74 4.89 -7.22 -4.77
C TRP A 74 5.02 -8.23 -5.91
N LEU A 75 4.07 -8.25 -6.84
CA LEU A 75 4.07 -9.20 -7.94
C LEU A 75 5.26 -8.97 -8.88
N ASN A 76 5.48 -7.74 -9.34
CA ASN A 76 6.55 -7.46 -10.30
C ASN A 76 7.94 -7.65 -9.70
N PHE A 77 8.20 -7.05 -8.53
CA PHE A 77 9.50 -7.15 -7.87
C PHE A 77 9.73 -8.54 -7.26
N GLY A 78 8.68 -9.16 -6.70
CA GLY A 78 8.74 -10.50 -6.12
C GLY A 78 9.06 -11.57 -7.16
N LEU A 79 8.43 -11.53 -8.34
CA LEU A 79 8.75 -12.44 -9.43
C LEU A 79 10.19 -12.26 -9.93
N ALA A 80 10.63 -11.02 -10.16
CA ALA A 80 12.02 -10.76 -10.56
C ALA A 80 13.01 -11.34 -9.54
N ARG A 81 12.80 -11.08 -8.25
CA ARG A 81 13.65 -11.64 -7.18
C ARG A 81 13.62 -13.18 -7.16
N GLN A 82 12.44 -13.79 -7.31
CA GLN A 82 12.28 -15.24 -7.27
C GLN A 82 13.04 -15.96 -8.38
N TYR A 83 13.05 -15.40 -9.60
CA TYR A 83 13.65 -16.04 -10.77
C TYR A 83 15.05 -15.49 -11.09
N GLY A 84 15.68 -14.72 -10.18
CA GLY A 84 17.02 -14.15 -10.42
C GLY A 84 17.03 -13.13 -11.57
N GLY A 85 15.94 -12.40 -11.74
CA GLY A 85 15.75 -11.36 -12.74
C GLY A 85 15.89 -9.94 -12.17
N VAL A 86 15.47 -8.97 -12.99
CA VAL A 86 15.50 -7.54 -12.71
C VAL A 86 14.08 -6.97 -12.75
N CYS A 87 13.76 -6.04 -11.85
CA CYS A 87 12.51 -5.27 -11.91
C CYS A 87 12.82 -3.79 -11.93
N HIS A 88 12.33 -3.08 -12.95
CA HIS A 88 12.50 -1.65 -13.07
C HIS A 88 11.42 -0.87 -12.30
N LEU A 89 11.79 0.29 -11.77
CA LEU A 89 10.83 1.32 -11.34
C LEU A 89 10.71 2.35 -12.47
N ARG A 90 9.54 2.43 -13.10
CA ARG A 90 9.32 3.37 -14.21
C ARG A 90 8.22 4.36 -13.88
N PHE A 91 8.51 5.64 -14.00
CA PHE A 91 7.47 6.67 -13.95
C PHE A 91 6.87 6.81 -15.34
N ASP A 92 5.59 6.43 -15.48
CA ASP A 92 4.82 6.66 -16.71
C ASP A 92 4.32 8.11 -16.71
N ASP A 93 5.24 9.02 -17.04
CA ASP A 93 5.07 10.47 -17.06
C ASP A 93 4.72 10.98 -18.47
N THR A 94 3.71 10.37 -19.09
CA THR A 94 3.26 10.72 -20.44
C THR A 94 2.20 11.84 -20.46
N ASN A 95 1.75 12.31 -19.28
CA ASN A 95 0.67 13.29 -19.16
C ASN A 95 1.08 14.55 -18.34
N PRO A 96 1.47 15.65 -19.01
CA PRO A 96 2.07 16.81 -18.36
C PRO A 96 1.18 17.54 -17.33
N ASP A 97 -0.15 17.38 -17.38
CA ASP A 97 -1.08 18.19 -16.58
C ASP A 97 -1.24 17.74 -15.11
N LYS A 98 -0.88 16.50 -14.79
CA LYS A 98 -1.29 15.85 -13.53
C LYS A 98 -0.13 15.35 -12.68
N GLU A 99 1.09 15.53 -13.16
CA GLU A 99 2.28 14.90 -12.61
C GLU A 99 3.08 15.87 -11.76
N GLY A 100 3.79 15.35 -10.75
CA GLY A 100 4.52 16.20 -9.82
C GLY A 100 5.64 15.48 -9.09
N GLN A 101 6.71 16.21 -8.78
CA GLN A 101 7.88 15.70 -8.07
C GLN A 101 7.51 15.10 -6.69
N GLU A 102 6.49 15.65 -6.02
CA GLU A 102 6.00 15.11 -4.75
C GLU A 102 5.57 13.62 -4.85
N TYR A 103 4.92 13.23 -5.97
CA TYR A 103 4.46 11.87 -6.17
C TYR A 103 5.60 10.95 -6.54
N VAL A 104 6.56 11.43 -7.35
CA VAL A 104 7.81 10.72 -7.66
C VAL A 104 8.54 10.35 -6.36
N ASP A 105 8.74 11.33 -5.48
CA ASP A 105 9.44 11.13 -4.22
C ASP A 105 8.66 10.22 -3.26
N SER A 106 7.32 10.35 -3.22
CA SER A 106 6.47 9.46 -2.43
C SER A 106 6.53 8.01 -2.92
N ILE A 107 6.42 7.79 -4.24
CA ILE A 107 6.48 6.45 -4.85
C ILE A 107 7.82 5.79 -4.51
N ARG A 108 8.93 6.51 -4.69
CA ARG A 108 10.29 6.01 -4.37
C ARG A 108 10.39 5.61 -2.90
N LYS A 109 9.94 6.47 -1.98
CA LYS A 109 9.92 6.18 -0.54
C LYS A 109 9.08 4.95 -0.22
N THR A 110 7.93 4.78 -0.88
CA THR A 110 7.04 3.64 -0.68
C THR A 110 7.63 2.33 -1.20
N VAL A 111 8.22 2.32 -2.40
CA VAL A 111 8.87 1.11 -2.95
C VAL A 111 10.01 0.65 -2.05
N ARG A 112 10.86 1.59 -1.60
CA ARG A 112 11.93 1.29 -0.64
C ARG A 112 11.41 0.81 0.71
N TRP A 113 10.34 1.43 1.22
CA TRP A 113 9.70 1.00 2.47
C TRP A 113 9.15 -0.44 2.38
N LEU A 114 8.63 -0.84 1.22
CA LEU A 114 8.21 -2.23 0.96
C LEU A 114 9.37 -3.22 0.84
N GLY A 115 10.63 -2.75 0.90
CA GLY A 115 11.83 -3.59 0.89
C GLY A 115 12.32 -3.98 -0.51
N TYR A 116 11.93 -3.22 -1.54
CA TYR A 116 12.39 -3.45 -2.91
C TYR A 116 13.45 -2.43 -3.31
N ASP A 117 14.46 -2.93 -4.03
CA ASP A 117 15.55 -2.17 -4.64
C ASP A 117 15.39 -2.21 -6.16
N ASP A 118 15.84 -1.15 -6.81
CA ASP A 118 15.92 -0.98 -8.25
C ASP A 118 17.39 -0.96 -8.74
N ALA A 119 18.36 -1.22 -7.87
CA ALA A 119 19.78 -1.28 -8.21
C ALA A 119 20.28 -2.69 -8.58
N PHE A 120 20.89 -2.83 -9.76
CA PHE A 120 21.39 -4.12 -10.28
C PHE A 120 22.78 -3.97 -10.91
N ALA A 121 23.59 -5.03 -10.86
CA ALA A 121 24.93 -5.04 -11.45
C ALA A 121 24.93 -5.64 -12.86
N ASP A 122 24.30 -4.94 -13.80
CA ASP A 122 24.14 -5.37 -15.19
C ASP A 122 24.60 -4.30 -16.22
N ASP A 123 25.56 -3.45 -15.84
CA ASP A 123 26.23 -2.53 -16.76
C ASP A 123 27.36 -3.27 -17.51
N PRO A 124 27.30 -3.43 -18.85
CA PRO A 124 28.35 -4.08 -19.63
C PRO A 124 29.68 -3.31 -19.56
N ASP A 125 29.65 -2.00 -19.36
CA ASP A 125 30.84 -1.16 -19.25
C ASP A 125 31.43 -1.18 -17.83
N LYS A 126 30.66 -1.62 -16.83
CA LYS A 126 31.08 -1.68 -15.42
C LYS A 126 30.70 -3.02 -14.75
N PRO A 127 31.34 -4.14 -15.14
CA PRO A 127 31.01 -5.45 -14.58
C PRO A 127 31.12 -5.47 -13.04
N GLY A 128 30.05 -5.91 -12.38
CA GLY A 128 29.98 -6.04 -10.92
C GLY A 128 29.67 -4.74 -10.16
N MET A 129 29.56 -3.60 -10.84
CA MET A 129 29.08 -2.35 -10.23
C MET A 129 27.56 -2.26 -10.34
N THR A 130 26.88 -1.96 -9.23
CA THR A 130 25.44 -1.72 -9.23
C THR A 130 25.08 -0.37 -9.84
N GLN A 131 24.00 -0.35 -10.61
CA GLN A 131 23.40 0.84 -11.20
C GLN A 131 21.89 0.85 -10.94
N VAL A 132 21.29 2.03 -10.88
CA VAL A 132 19.86 2.21 -10.56
C VAL A 132 19.02 2.11 -11.84
N HIS A 133 17.98 1.27 -11.80
CA HIS A 133 16.99 1.08 -12.86
C HIS A 133 15.69 1.84 -12.54
N GLU A 134 15.85 3.16 -12.34
CA GLU A 134 14.77 4.12 -12.22
C GLU A 134 14.65 4.88 -13.54
N TYR A 135 13.49 4.76 -14.20
CA TYR A 135 13.28 5.31 -15.53
C TYR A 135 12.05 6.23 -15.58
N PHE A 136 12.01 7.06 -16.61
CA PHE A 136 10.91 7.97 -16.91
C PHE A 136 10.52 7.78 -18.37
N ALA A 137 9.25 7.56 -18.66
CA ALA A 137 8.74 7.42 -20.02
C ALA A 137 9.11 8.63 -20.89
N SER A 138 9.18 9.82 -20.28
CA SER A 138 9.60 11.06 -20.94
C SER A 138 11.03 11.06 -21.46
N ASN A 139 11.91 10.19 -20.94
CA ASN A 139 13.25 10.00 -21.51
C ASN A 139 13.20 9.33 -22.90
N TYR A 140 12.07 8.73 -23.27
CA TYR A 140 11.92 8.00 -24.54
C TYR A 140 11.11 8.77 -25.59
N PHE A 141 10.69 10.01 -25.32
CA PHE A 141 9.87 10.79 -26.27
C PHE A 141 10.53 10.94 -27.65
N ASP A 142 11.85 11.09 -27.73
CA ASP A 142 12.56 11.12 -29.01
C ASP A 142 12.42 9.80 -29.78
N PHE A 143 12.57 8.66 -29.10
CA PHE A 143 12.36 7.35 -29.71
C PHE A 143 10.90 7.17 -30.13
N MET A 144 9.95 7.52 -29.27
CA MET A 144 8.51 7.43 -29.58
C MET A 144 8.14 8.29 -30.78
N HIS A 145 8.76 9.47 -30.95
CA HIS A 145 8.56 10.32 -32.11
C HIS A 145 9.15 9.68 -33.37
N ARG A 146 10.38 9.14 -33.30
CA ARG A 146 11.00 8.39 -34.39
C ARG A 146 10.18 7.17 -34.81
N ALA A 147 9.62 6.44 -33.85
CA ALA A 147 8.72 5.32 -34.10
C ALA A 147 7.43 5.77 -34.82
N ALA A 148 6.85 6.90 -34.42
CA ALA A 148 5.69 7.49 -35.10
C ALA A 148 6.01 7.90 -36.55
N VAL A 149 7.18 8.52 -36.79
CA VAL A 149 7.65 8.85 -38.16
C VAL A 149 7.76 7.59 -39.01
N TYR A 150 8.40 6.53 -38.51
CA TYR A 150 8.48 5.25 -39.20
C TYR A 150 7.10 4.68 -39.53
N LEU A 151 6.15 4.70 -38.58
CA LEU A 151 4.80 4.21 -38.84
C LEU A 151 4.09 5.02 -39.94
N ILE A 152 4.32 6.34 -40.02
CA ILE A 152 3.78 7.17 -41.11
C ILE A 152 4.40 6.77 -42.45
N GLU A 153 5.73 6.65 -42.51
CA GLU A 153 6.48 6.28 -43.72
C GLU A 153 6.08 4.89 -44.25
N ALA A 154 5.88 3.94 -43.35
CA ALA A 154 5.44 2.58 -43.66
C ALA A 154 3.91 2.48 -43.92
N GLY A 155 3.17 3.59 -43.85
CA GLY A 155 1.73 3.62 -44.13
C GLY A 155 0.85 3.04 -43.02
N PHE A 156 1.39 2.89 -41.81
CA PHE A 156 0.72 2.39 -40.60
C PHE A 156 0.23 3.51 -39.66
N ALA A 157 0.38 4.78 -40.01
CA ALA A 157 -0.18 5.90 -39.25
C ALA A 157 -0.55 7.08 -40.17
N TYR A 158 -1.49 7.90 -39.72
CA TYR A 158 -1.92 9.11 -40.41
C TYR A 158 -2.37 10.19 -39.41
N VAL A 159 -2.27 11.46 -39.83
CA VAL A 159 -2.76 12.59 -39.04
C VAL A 159 -4.24 12.80 -39.34
N ASP A 160 -5.06 12.76 -38.30
CA ASP A 160 -6.50 12.97 -38.36
C ASP A 160 -6.86 14.34 -37.77
N GLU A 161 -7.73 15.07 -38.46
CA GLU A 161 -8.20 16.42 -38.12
C GLU A 161 -9.70 16.46 -37.86
N GLN A 162 -10.34 15.29 -37.79
CA GLN A 162 -11.69 15.19 -37.26
C GLN A 162 -11.73 15.63 -35.80
N THR A 163 -12.82 16.28 -35.42
CA THR A 163 -13.10 16.60 -34.03
C THR A 163 -13.26 15.33 -33.18
N PRO A 164 -13.09 15.41 -31.85
CA PRO A 164 -13.31 14.26 -30.97
C PRO A 164 -14.68 13.59 -31.12
N ASP A 165 -15.73 14.36 -31.40
CA ASP A 165 -17.09 13.83 -31.58
C ASP A 165 -17.27 13.13 -32.94
N GLU A 166 -16.68 13.67 -34.01
CA GLU A 166 -16.64 13.01 -35.32
C GLU A 166 -15.85 11.70 -35.27
N MET A 167 -14.68 11.69 -34.59
CA MET A 167 -13.91 10.47 -34.38
C MET A 167 -14.70 9.43 -33.58
N ARG A 168 -15.41 9.85 -32.51
CA ARG A 168 -16.24 8.95 -31.71
C ARG A 168 -17.38 8.36 -32.53
N ALA A 169 -18.06 9.18 -33.34
CA ALA A 169 -19.13 8.73 -34.22
C ALA A 169 -18.62 7.76 -35.29
N GLY A 170 -17.48 8.08 -35.94
CA GLY A 170 -16.86 7.23 -36.95
C GLY A 170 -16.26 5.93 -36.41
N ARG A 171 -15.99 5.83 -35.11
CA ARG A 171 -15.47 4.61 -34.49
C ARG A 171 -16.50 3.47 -34.43
N GLY A 172 -17.79 3.78 -34.56
CA GLY A 172 -18.89 2.81 -34.43
C GLY A 172 -19.03 2.25 -33.01
N ASP A 173 -19.68 1.09 -32.90
CA ASP A 173 -19.91 0.39 -31.62
C ASP A 173 -19.70 -1.13 -31.77
N PHE A 174 -20.17 -1.91 -30.79
CA PHE A 174 -20.05 -3.37 -30.80
C PHE A 174 -20.90 -4.06 -31.88
N ASN A 175 -21.92 -3.39 -32.42
CA ASN A 175 -22.82 -3.90 -33.45
C ASN A 175 -22.59 -3.26 -34.82
N THR A 176 -21.99 -2.07 -34.84
CA THR A 176 -21.77 -1.25 -36.04
C THR A 176 -20.27 -1.08 -36.28
N PRO A 177 -19.73 -1.52 -37.43
CA PRO A 177 -18.32 -1.31 -37.76
C PRO A 177 -18.02 0.19 -37.88
N GLY A 178 -16.76 0.57 -37.63
CA GLY A 178 -16.31 1.93 -37.83
C GLY A 178 -16.16 2.28 -39.32
N SER A 179 -16.13 3.57 -39.61
CA SER A 179 -15.88 4.13 -40.94
C SER A 179 -14.53 4.83 -41.00
N ASN A 180 -13.88 4.80 -42.16
CA ASN A 180 -12.61 5.48 -42.36
C ASN A 180 -12.76 7.00 -42.22
N SER A 181 -11.81 7.62 -41.54
CA SER A 181 -11.66 9.09 -41.54
C SER A 181 -11.43 9.59 -42.96
N PRO A 182 -11.95 10.79 -43.34
CA PRO A 182 -11.64 11.40 -44.63
C PRO A 182 -10.14 11.70 -44.80
N PHE A 183 -9.38 11.73 -43.69
CA PHE A 183 -7.93 11.95 -43.70
C PHE A 183 -7.12 10.65 -43.72
N ARG A 184 -7.79 9.48 -43.66
CA ARG A 184 -7.14 8.17 -43.54
C ARG A 184 -6.21 7.88 -44.70
N ASP A 185 -6.55 8.32 -45.90
CA ASP A 185 -5.81 8.02 -47.14
C ASP A 185 -4.80 9.10 -47.54
N ARG A 186 -4.45 10.02 -46.62
CA ARG A 186 -3.31 10.94 -46.80
C ARG A 186 -2.05 10.16 -47.18
N THR A 187 -1.26 10.75 -48.07
CA THR A 187 0.07 10.23 -48.43
C THR A 187 1.03 10.34 -47.24
N ALA A 188 2.11 9.55 -47.26
CA ALA A 188 3.15 9.63 -46.21
C ALA A 188 3.72 11.06 -46.09
N ALA A 189 4.00 11.73 -47.22
CA ALA A 189 4.52 13.09 -47.23
C ALA A 189 3.57 14.11 -46.59
N GLU A 190 2.27 14.04 -46.88
CA GLU A 190 1.26 14.90 -46.25
C GLU A 190 1.18 14.65 -44.74
N ASN A 191 1.16 13.39 -44.32
CA ASN A 191 1.14 13.02 -42.91
C ASN A 191 2.38 13.50 -42.17
N LEU A 192 3.58 13.35 -42.75
CA LEU A 192 4.83 13.85 -42.15
C LEU A 192 4.81 15.37 -42.01
N ALA A 193 4.36 16.10 -43.02
CA ALA A 193 4.24 17.56 -42.96
C ALA A 193 3.27 18.00 -41.85
N ARG A 194 2.11 17.34 -41.73
CA ARG A 194 1.13 17.65 -40.69
C ARG A 194 1.62 17.26 -39.30
N PHE A 195 2.29 16.12 -39.14
CA PHE A 195 2.86 15.70 -37.86
C PHE A 195 3.99 16.64 -37.40
N ALA A 196 4.82 17.12 -38.33
CA ALA A 196 5.82 18.14 -38.06
C ALA A 196 5.18 19.47 -37.60
N ALA A 197 4.09 19.91 -38.24
CA ALA A 197 3.32 21.08 -37.80
C ALA A 197 2.72 20.90 -36.39
N MET A 198 2.22 19.70 -36.06
CA MET A 198 1.80 19.38 -34.69
C MET A 198 2.96 19.55 -33.70
N ARG A 199 4.14 18.98 -34.03
CA ARG A 199 5.36 19.02 -33.19
C ARG A 199 5.94 20.44 -33.03
N ALA A 200 5.76 21.29 -34.03
CA ALA A 200 6.18 22.69 -34.04
C ALA A 200 5.23 23.64 -33.29
N GLY A 201 4.08 23.13 -32.80
CA GLY A 201 3.10 23.95 -32.08
C GLY A 201 2.26 24.85 -33.00
N GLU A 202 2.18 24.55 -34.29
CA GLU A 202 1.45 25.35 -35.28
C GLU A 202 -0.07 25.09 -35.23
N LEU A 203 -0.48 24.00 -34.60
CA LEU A 203 -1.88 23.56 -34.48
C LEU A 203 -2.34 23.64 -33.03
N ALA A 204 -3.56 24.10 -32.79
CA ALA A 204 -4.11 24.24 -31.44
C ALA A 204 -4.37 22.87 -30.76
N ASP A 205 -4.52 22.89 -29.43
CA ASP A 205 -4.96 21.72 -28.65
C ASP A 205 -6.21 21.08 -29.25
N GLY A 206 -6.16 19.76 -29.47
CA GLY A 206 -7.28 19.00 -30.04
C GLY A 206 -7.56 19.23 -31.53
N ALA A 207 -6.79 20.08 -32.23
CA ALA A 207 -6.98 20.34 -33.66
C ALA A 207 -6.56 19.16 -34.55
N ALA A 208 -5.65 18.31 -34.09
CA ALA A 208 -5.24 17.10 -34.78
C ALA A 208 -4.71 16.04 -33.80
N VAL A 209 -4.76 14.79 -34.22
CA VAL A 209 -4.14 13.63 -33.55
C VAL A 209 -3.42 12.77 -34.58
N LEU A 210 -2.35 12.09 -34.17
CA LEU A 210 -1.81 11.00 -34.98
C LEU A 210 -2.56 9.72 -34.60
N ARG A 211 -3.05 8.98 -35.59
CA ARG A 211 -3.73 7.69 -35.39
C ARG A 211 -2.94 6.57 -36.05
N ALA A 212 -2.92 5.40 -35.40
CA ALA A 212 -2.47 4.18 -36.07
C ALA A 212 -3.48 3.81 -37.18
N ARG A 213 -3.01 3.25 -38.28
CA ARG A 213 -3.82 2.74 -39.39
C ARG A 213 -3.86 1.22 -39.30
N ILE A 214 -4.96 0.68 -38.79
CA ILE A 214 -5.16 -0.75 -38.55
C ILE A 214 -6.42 -1.19 -39.29
N ASP A 215 -7.56 -1.32 -38.59
CA ASP A 215 -8.81 -1.83 -39.16
C ASP A 215 -10.02 -1.21 -38.46
N MET A 216 -10.70 -0.29 -39.15
CA MET A 216 -11.92 0.36 -38.65
C MET A 216 -13.10 -0.61 -38.50
N ALA A 217 -13.09 -1.76 -39.17
CA ALA A 217 -14.12 -2.79 -39.06
C ALA A 217 -13.82 -3.83 -37.96
N SER A 218 -12.69 -3.71 -37.24
CA SER A 218 -12.30 -4.70 -36.24
C SER A 218 -13.38 -4.89 -35.16
N PRO A 219 -13.66 -6.14 -34.73
CA PRO A 219 -14.55 -6.38 -33.60
C PRO A 219 -13.95 -5.87 -32.29
N ASN A 220 -12.62 -5.73 -32.21
CA ASN A 220 -11.96 -5.06 -31.09
C ASN A 220 -11.88 -3.56 -31.37
N ILE A 221 -12.66 -2.77 -30.62
CA ILE A 221 -12.71 -1.31 -30.75
C ILE A 221 -11.32 -0.67 -30.56
N ASN A 222 -10.42 -1.27 -29.78
CA ASN A 222 -9.05 -0.76 -29.58
C ASN A 222 -8.16 -0.88 -30.82
N LEU A 223 -8.55 -1.67 -31.82
CA LEU A 223 -7.87 -1.77 -33.11
C LEU A 223 -8.49 -0.88 -34.19
N ARG A 224 -9.55 -0.12 -33.87
CA ARG A 224 -10.17 0.84 -34.78
C ARG A 224 -9.40 2.16 -34.77
N ASP A 225 -8.26 2.14 -35.46
CA ASP A 225 -7.32 3.24 -35.65
C ASP A 225 -7.14 4.10 -34.36
N PRO A 226 -6.59 3.55 -33.27
CA PRO A 226 -6.45 4.30 -32.02
C PRO A 226 -5.53 5.52 -32.19
N ALA A 227 -5.83 6.59 -31.47
CA ALA A 227 -4.93 7.75 -31.37
C ALA A 227 -3.63 7.34 -30.65
N ILE A 228 -2.49 7.76 -31.20
CA ILE A 228 -1.15 7.47 -30.69
C ILE A 228 -0.37 8.73 -30.29
N TYR A 229 -0.73 9.91 -30.80
CA TYR A 229 -0.28 11.21 -30.30
C TYR A 229 -1.43 12.21 -30.24
N ARG A 230 -1.34 13.14 -29.28
CA ARG A 230 -2.22 14.31 -29.17
C ARG A 230 -1.42 15.60 -29.02
N ILE A 231 -2.00 16.72 -29.44
CA ILE A 231 -1.49 18.06 -29.15
C ILE A 231 -1.89 18.46 -27.73
N ARG A 232 -0.94 18.97 -26.95
CA ARG A 232 -1.15 19.55 -25.64
C ARG A 232 -0.09 20.62 -25.37
N HIS A 233 -0.48 21.88 -25.32
CA HIS A 233 0.41 22.99 -24.94
C HIS A 233 0.48 23.09 -23.40
N ALA A 234 1.21 22.16 -22.78
CA ALA A 234 1.42 22.11 -21.35
C ALA A 234 2.89 21.86 -21.04
N ARG A 235 3.41 22.50 -19.99
CA ARG A 235 4.79 22.31 -19.55
C ARG A 235 4.95 20.95 -18.88
N HIS A 236 5.86 20.12 -19.38
CA HIS A 236 6.18 18.83 -18.76
C HIS A 236 7.13 19.00 -17.57
N HIS A 237 6.93 18.23 -16.50
CA HIS A 237 7.70 18.40 -15.26
C HIS A 237 9.20 18.08 -15.41
N ARG A 238 9.59 17.29 -16.43
CA ARG A 238 11.00 16.95 -16.73
C ARG A 238 11.55 17.54 -18.01
N THR A 239 10.73 17.61 -19.06
CA THR A 239 11.17 18.02 -20.41
C THR A 239 10.79 19.48 -20.70
N GLY A 240 10.17 20.18 -19.75
CA GLY A 240 9.78 21.57 -19.88
C GLY A 240 8.85 21.78 -21.07
N ASP A 241 9.16 22.79 -21.87
CA ASP A 241 8.39 23.16 -23.08
C ASP A 241 8.99 22.57 -24.35
N ALA A 242 9.89 21.58 -24.22
CA ALA A 242 10.52 20.94 -25.37
C ALA A 242 9.49 20.19 -26.24
N TRP A 243 8.33 19.82 -25.69
CA TRP A 243 7.27 19.06 -26.36
C TRP A 243 5.92 19.78 -26.25
N CYS A 244 5.15 19.79 -27.34
CA CYS A 244 3.75 20.22 -27.38
C CYS A 244 2.83 19.12 -27.97
N ILE A 245 3.41 17.97 -28.29
CA ILE A 245 2.70 16.73 -28.61
C ILE A 245 3.16 15.66 -27.65
N TYR A 246 2.21 14.86 -27.18
CA TYR A 246 2.47 13.81 -26.20
C TYR A 246 1.91 12.49 -26.71
N PRO A 247 2.67 11.39 -26.54
CA PRO A 247 2.21 10.07 -26.91
C PRO A 247 1.03 9.65 -26.02
N MET A 248 0.13 8.86 -26.58
CA MET A 248 -0.93 8.22 -25.80
C MET A 248 -0.35 7.03 -25.04
N TYR A 249 -0.83 6.73 -23.83
CA TYR A 249 -0.40 5.58 -23.02
C TYR A 249 -0.33 4.27 -23.84
N THR A 250 -1.36 4.01 -24.66
CA THR A 250 -1.44 2.82 -25.52
C THR A 250 -0.27 2.68 -26.49
N PHE A 251 0.33 3.80 -26.91
CA PHE A 251 1.49 3.86 -27.81
C PHE A 251 2.82 3.89 -27.05
N ALA A 252 2.88 4.63 -25.95
CA ALA A 252 4.08 4.80 -25.13
C ALA A 252 4.46 3.49 -24.42
N HIS A 253 3.48 2.84 -23.77
CA HIS A 253 3.71 1.72 -22.87
C HIS A 253 4.41 0.50 -23.50
N PRO A 254 4.02 0.00 -24.69
CA PRO A 254 4.72 -1.11 -25.34
C PRO A 254 6.15 -0.73 -25.73
N ILE A 255 6.36 0.52 -26.17
CA ILE A 255 7.66 1.03 -26.56
C ILE A 255 8.60 1.07 -25.35
N GLU A 256 8.15 1.64 -24.23
CA GLU A 256 8.92 1.66 -22.98
C GLU A 256 9.37 0.25 -22.57
N ASP A 257 8.44 -0.72 -22.59
CA ASP A 257 8.74 -2.11 -22.25
C ASP A 257 9.80 -2.73 -23.18
N ALA A 258 9.74 -2.42 -24.47
CA ALA A 258 10.69 -2.96 -25.44
C ALA A 258 12.08 -2.31 -25.32
N LEU A 259 12.13 -0.99 -25.09
CA LEU A 259 13.38 -0.28 -24.86
C LEU A 259 14.06 -0.75 -23.57
N GLU A 260 13.28 -1.14 -22.57
CA GLU A 260 13.79 -1.66 -21.29
C GLU A 260 14.07 -3.16 -21.29
N GLN A 261 13.94 -3.84 -22.43
CA GLN A 261 14.04 -5.30 -22.52
C GLN A 261 13.14 -6.04 -21.52
N ILE A 262 11.97 -5.52 -21.20
CA ILE A 262 10.98 -6.23 -20.37
C ILE A 262 10.65 -7.57 -21.04
N THR A 263 10.55 -8.63 -20.26
CA THR A 263 10.10 -9.95 -20.75
C THR A 263 8.62 -10.13 -20.46
N HIS A 264 8.23 -9.91 -19.21
CA HIS A 264 6.86 -10.09 -18.73
C HIS A 264 6.28 -8.74 -18.27
N SER A 265 5.50 -8.11 -19.14
CA SER A 265 4.77 -6.88 -18.86
C SER A 265 3.49 -7.18 -18.09
N ILE A 266 3.56 -7.09 -16.76
CA ILE A 266 2.44 -7.49 -15.90
C ILE A 266 1.57 -6.26 -15.58
N CYS A 267 0.29 -6.31 -15.97
CA CYS A 267 -0.69 -5.24 -15.78
C CYS A 267 -2.04 -5.80 -15.30
N THR A 268 -3.04 -4.93 -15.16
CA THR A 268 -4.36 -5.34 -14.67
C THR A 268 -5.33 -5.66 -15.81
N LEU A 269 -6.39 -6.43 -15.55
CA LEU A 269 -7.37 -6.89 -16.56
C LEU A 269 -8.00 -5.79 -17.42
N GLU A 270 -7.99 -4.54 -16.97
CA GLU A 270 -8.50 -3.39 -17.73
C GLU A 270 -7.77 -3.17 -19.07
N PHE A 271 -6.57 -3.75 -19.21
CA PHE A 271 -5.73 -3.63 -20.40
C PHE A 271 -5.78 -4.87 -21.31
N GLU A 272 -6.59 -5.88 -20.99
CA GLU A 272 -6.67 -7.13 -21.77
C GLU A 272 -7.12 -6.87 -23.23
N ASP A 273 -8.15 -6.05 -23.42
CA ASP A 273 -8.63 -5.69 -24.76
C ASP A 273 -7.65 -4.77 -25.52
N GLN A 274 -6.66 -4.19 -24.83
CA GLN A 274 -5.61 -3.35 -25.44
C GLN A 274 -4.39 -4.18 -25.88
N ARG A 275 -4.19 -5.40 -25.34
CA ARG A 275 -3.08 -6.30 -25.68
C ARG A 275 -2.90 -6.50 -27.20
N PRO A 276 -3.96 -6.67 -28.02
CA PRO A 276 -3.76 -6.81 -29.47
C PRO A 276 -3.08 -5.60 -30.12
N PHE A 277 -3.30 -4.38 -29.62
CA PHE A 277 -2.60 -3.19 -30.10
C PHE A 277 -1.13 -3.18 -29.64
N TYR A 278 -0.88 -3.61 -28.39
CA TYR A 278 0.48 -3.80 -27.85
C TYR A 278 1.31 -4.73 -28.76
N ASP A 279 0.77 -5.91 -29.07
CA ASP A 279 1.42 -6.90 -29.94
C ASP A 279 1.61 -6.36 -31.38
N TRP A 280 0.59 -5.70 -31.93
CA TRP A 280 0.65 -5.11 -33.28
C TRP A 280 1.76 -4.05 -33.38
N LEU A 281 1.84 -3.14 -32.41
CA LEU A 281 2.83 -2.06 -32.43
C LEU A 281 4.25 -2.62 -32.39
N LEU A 282 4.52 -3.56 -31.49
CA LEU A 282 5.85 -4.17 -31.38
C LEU A 282 6.25 -4.92 -32.64
N ALA A 283 5.33 -5.68 -33.23
CA ALA A 283 5.58 -6.37 -34.49
C ALA A 283 5.98 -5.39 -35.62
N ARG A 284 5.26 -4.26 -35.75
CA ARG A 284 5.55 -3.24 -36.76
C ARG A 284 6.90 -2.56 -36.56
N LEU A 285 7.28 -2.27 -35.31
CA LEU A 285 8.56 -1.64 -35.00
C LEU A 285 9.75 -2.61 -35.13
N ILE A 286 9.55 -3.91 -34.89
CA ILE A 286 10.54 -4.96 -35.18
C ILE A 286 10.72 -5.12 -36.69
N GLU A 287 9.63 -5.15 -37.46
CA GLU A 287 9.66 -5.19 -38.93
C GLU A 287 10.46 -4.02 -39.52
N GLY A 288 10.38 -2.84 -38.88
CA GLY A 288 11.16 -1.66 -39.24
C GLY A 288 12.62 -1.66 -38.80
N GLY A 289 13.05 -2.67 -38.03
CA GLY A 289 14.40 -2.75 -37.45
C GLY A 289 14.66 -1.76 -36.31
N LEU A 290 13.63 -1.10 -35.76
CA LEU A 290 13.78 -0.19 -34.62
C LEU A 290 13.91 -0.96 -33.30
N LEU A 291 13.29 -2.14 -33.21
CA LEU A 291 13.31 -3.01 -32.02
C LEU A 291 13.77 -4.42 -32.41
N THR A 292 14.17 -5.22 -31.41
CA THR A 292 14.66 -6.59 -31.60
C THR A 292 13.66 -7.61 -31.06
N ALA A 293 13.57 -8.77 -31.72
CA ALA A 293 12.79 -9.92 -31.26
C ALA A 293 13.60 -10.80 -30.28
N PRO A 294 12.95 -11.53 -29.34
CA PRO A 294 11.51 -11.53 -29.08
C PRO A 294 11.04 -10.24 -28.36
N PRO A 295 9.83 -9.73 -28.66
CA PRO A 295 9.25 -8.60 -27.95
C PRO A 295 8.86 -8.97 -26.51
N PRO A 296 8.70 -7.98 -25.61
CA PRO A 296 7.98 -8.18 -24.35
C PRO A 296 6.56 -8.74 -24.60
N ARG A 297 6.02 -9.46 -23.62
CA ARG A 297 4.65 -9.97 -23.63
C ARG A 297 3.84 -9.43 -22.46
N GLN A 298 2.59 -9.04 -22.71
CA GLN A 298 1.67 -8.55 -21.70
C GLN A 298 0.89 -9.68 -21.04
N TYR A 299 0.80 -9.64 -19.70
CA TYR A 299 0.01 -10.58 -18.90
C TYR A 299 -0.84 -9.83 -17.87
N GLU A 300 -2.14 -10.12 -17.83
CA GLU A 300 -3.10 -9.37 -17.02
C GLU A 300 -3.61 -10.17 -15.83
N PHE A 301 -3.66 -9.51 -14.66
CA PHE A 301 -4.26 -10.07 -13.45
C PHE A 301 -5.40 -9.18 -12.92
N ALA A 302 -6.30 -9.77 -12.14
CA ALA A 302 -7.41 -9.05 -11.53
C ALA A 302 -6.91 -8.05 -10.48
N ARG A 303 -7.47 -6.82 -10.53
CA ARG A 303 -7.24 -5.80 -9.50
C ARG A 303 -7.62 -6.32 -8.11
N LEU A 304 -6.91 -5.83 -7.10
CA LEU A 304 -7.25 -6.05 -5.71
C LEU A 304 -8.40 -5.13 -5.30
N ASN A 305 -9.55 -5.71 -5.00
CA ASN A 305 -10.67 -5.01 -4.36
C ASN A 305 -10.80 -5.51 -2.92
N VAL A 306 -10.85 -4.58 -1.96
CA VAL A 306 -10.99 -4.88 -0.54
C VAL A 306 -12.30 -4.29 -0.05
N THR A 307 -13.10 -5.05 0.70
CA THR A 307 -14.36 -4.53 1.23
C THR A 307 -14.09 -3.33 2.15
N HIS A 308 -15.04 -2.40 2.23
CA HIS A 308 -14.94 -1.14 3.00
C HIS A 308 -13.81 -0.19 2.55
N VAL A 309 -13.20 -0.42 1.38
CA VAL A 309 -12.11 0.39 0.84
C VAL A 309 -12.45 0.90 -0.57
N ILE A 310 -12.07 2.14 -0.85
CA ILE A 310 -12.10 2.73 -2.20
C ILE A 310 -10.68 3.04 -2.65
N THR A 311 -10.30 2.61 -3.85
CA THR A 311 -8.97 2.89 -4.43
C THR A 311 -9.01 3.90 -5.59
N SER A 312 -10.20 4.38 -5.98
CA SER A 312 -10.34 5.39 -7.03
C SER A 312 -9.64 6.71 -6.67
N LYS A 313 -8.59 7.09 -7.42
CA LYS A 313 -7.84 8.35 -7.23
C LYS A 313 -8.74 9.59 -7.14
N ARG A 314 -9.79 9.67 -7.98
CA ARG A 314 -10.75 10.78 -7.98
C ARG A 314 -11.49 10.90 -6.64
N LYS A 315 -11.98 9.78 -6.11
CA LYS A 315 -12.73 9.73 -4.83
C LYS A 315 -11.82 9.95 -3.63
N LEU A 316 -10.62 9.37 -3.65
CA LEU A 316 -9.60 9.61 -2.61
C LEU A 316 -9.20 11.09 -2.54
N ARG A 317 -9.01 11.73 -3.70
CA ARG A 317 -8.75 13.18 -3.77
C ARG A 317 -9.92 13.99 -3.21
N GLN A 318 -11.16 13.59 -3.51
CA GLN A 318 -12.36 14.24 -2.98
C GLN A 318 -12.42 14.18 -1.44
N LEU A 319 -12.10 13.02 -0.83
CA LEU A 319 -12.04 12.88 0.63
C LEU A 319 -11.06 13.87 1.28
N VAL A 320 -9.89 14.06 0.65
CA VAL A 320 -8.86 15.01 1.13
C VAL A 320 -9.32 16.45 0.93
N GLN A 321 -9.79 16.81 -0.26
CA GLN A 321 -10.19 18.18 -0.60
C GLN A 321 -11.41 18.67 0.21
N GLU A 322 -12.35 17.78 0.52
CA GLU A 322 -13.52 18.09 1.37
C GLU A 322 -13.23 17.97 2.88
N GLY A 323 -11.99 17.69 3.28
CA GLY A 323 -11.60 17.58 4.70
C GLY A 323 -12.28 16.43 5.45
N ARG A 324 -12.70 15.37 4.74
CA ARG A 324 -13.25 14.14 5.36
C ARG A 324 -12.17 13.31 6.05
N VAL A 325 -10.93 13.47 5.60
CA VAL A 325 -9.70 12.92 6.17
C VAL A 325 -8.66 14.03 6.30
N ALA A 326 -7.65 13.83 7.16
CA ALA A 326 -6.64 14.85 7.45
C ALA A 326 -5.63 15.07 6.30
N GLY A 327 -5.50 14.11 5.39
CA GLY A 327 -4.53 14.15 4.30
C GLY A 327 -4.43 12.80 3.57
N TRP A 328 -3.46 12.70 2.67
CA TRP A 328 -3.18 11.45 1.94
C TRP A 328 -2.54 10.38 2.81
N ASP A 329 -1.90 10.75 3.91
CA ASP A 329 -1.28 9.87 4.90
C ASP A 329 -2.19 9.63 6.12
N ASP A 330 -3.45 10.09 6.11
CA ASP A 330 -4.40 9.81 7.18
C ASP A 330 -4.52 8.27 7.39
N PRO A 331 -4.39 7.74 8.62
CA PRO A 331 -4.45 6.30 8.87
C PRO A 331 -5.74 5.59 8.42
N ARG A 332 -6.82 6.32 8.15
CA ARG A 332 -8.06 5.77 7.58
C ARG A 332 -7.98 5.59 6.06
N MET A 333 -7.03 6.25 5.40
CA MET A 333 -6.85 6.19 3.96
C MET A 333 -6.20 4.87 3.54
N PRO A 334 -6.61 4.28 2.40
CA PRO A 334 -6.01 3.06 1.88
C PRO A 334 -4.72 3.32 1.09
N THR A 335 -4.19 4.53 1.16
CA THR A 335 -2.88 4.88 0.61
C THR A 335 -1.80 4.10 1.35
N LEU A 336 -0.67 3.82 0.70
CA LEU A 336 0.44 3.15 1.37
C LEU A 336 1.09 4.06 2.42
N ALA A 337 1.03 5.39 2.24
CA ALA A 337 1.39 6.35 3.28
C ALA A 337 0.47 6.25 4.52
N GLY A 338 -0.85 6.22 4.31
CA GLY A 338 -1.84 6.09 5.39
C GLY A 338 -1.75 4.74 6.10
N LEU A 339 -1.60 3.65 5.37
CA LEU A 339 -1.40 2.32 5.93
C LEU A 339 -0.11 2.23 6.75
N ARG A 340 1.01 2.79 6.26
CA ARG A 340 2.25 2.88 7.04
C ARG A 340 2.05 3.65 8.33
N ARG A 341 1.44 4.85 8.27
CA ARG A 341 1.18 5.68 9.46
C ARG A 341 0.20 5.01 10.45
N ARG A 342 -0.74 4.20 9.94
CA ARG A 342 -1.62 3.33 10.76
C ARG A 342 -0.86 2.20 11.47
N GLY A 343 0.32 1.84 10.97
CA GLY A 343 1.15 0.76 11.50
C GLY A 343 1.01 -0.56 10.73
N TYR A 344 0.54 -0.55 9.49
CA TYR A 344 0.74 -1.71 8.61
C TYR A 344 2.21 -1.87 8.30
N THR A 345 2.69 -3.11 8.24
CA THR A 345 4.08 -3.44 7.92
C THR A 345 4.19 -3.97 6.49
N PRO A 346 5.37 -3.87 5.85
CA PRO A 346 5.63 -4.51 4.55
C PRO A 346 5.30 -6.01 4.56
N ASP A 347 5.64 -6.73 5.63
CA ASP A 347 5.36 -8.16 5.77
C ASP A 347 3.85 -8.44 5.81
N ALA A 348 3.05 -7.62 6.49
CA ALA A 348 1.60 -7.76 6.52
C ALA A 348 0.98 -7.57 5.13
N LEU A 349 1.44 -6.55 4.39
CA LEU A 349 0.94 -6.27 3.04
C LEU A 349 1.37 -7.36 2.04
N ARG A 350 2.59 -7.89 2.17
CA ARG A 350 3.06 -9.05 1.41
C ARG A 350 2.17 -10.27 1.67
N LEU A 351 2.01 -10.66 2.93
CA LEU A 351 1.19 -11.81 3.33
C LEU A 351 -0.25 -11.69 2.84
N PHE A 352 -0.82 -10.47 2.91
CA PHE A 352 -2.15 -10.19 2.38
C PHE A 352 -2.21 -10.33 0.85
N ALA A 353 -1.23 -9.79 0.13
CA ALA A 353 -1.16 -9.91 -1.33
C ALA A 353 -1.06 -11.37 -1.79
N GLU A 354 -0.21 -12.17 -1.14
CA GLU A 354 -0.06 -13.60 -1.38
C GLU A 354 -1.37 -14.36 -1.18
N ARG A 355 -2.06 -14.12 -0.06
CA ARG A 355 -3.35 -14.76 0.27
C ARG A 355 -4.48 -14.33 -0.65
N SER A 356 -4.46 -13.09 -1.14
CA SER A 356 -5.44 -12.60 -2.11
C SER A 356 -5.35 -13.33 -3.46
N GLY A 357 -4.22 -13.99 -3.74
CA GLY A 357 -3.96 -14.75 -4.95
C GLY A 357 -3.81 -13.88 -6.21
N VAL A 358 -3.29 -14.49 -7.28
CA VAL A 358 -3.15 -13.85 -8.60
C VAL A 358 -4.00 -14.62 -9.59
N THR A 359 -5.15 -14.06 -9.98
CA THR A 359 -6.15 -14.70 -10.83
C THR A 359 -6.61 -13.77 -11.95
N LYS A 360 -7.33 -14.32 -12.94
CA LYS A 360 -8.06 -13.55 -13.96
C LYS A 360 -9.54 -13.33 -13.60
N THR A 361 -9.96 -13.68 -12.38
CA THR A 361 -11.36 -13.51 -11.96
C THR A 361 -11.64 -12.04 -11.65
N SER A 362 -12.32 -11.36 -12.57
CA SER A 362 -12.76 -9.99 -12.36
C SER A 362 -13.80 -9.89 -11.22
N ASN A 363 -13.86 -8.74 -10.56
CA ASN A 363 -14.84 -8.40 -9.51
C ASN A 363 -14.82 -9.29 -8.25
N ALA A 364 -13.76 -10.07 -8.02
CA ALA A 364 -13.55 -10.70 -6.72
C ALA A 364 -13.26 -9.64 -5.65
N TRP A 365 -13.93 -9.75 -4.51
CA TRP A 365 -13.72 -8.89 -3.33
C TRP A 365 -13.05 -9.68 -2.22
N THR A 366 -11.96 -9.14 -1.69
CA THR A 366 -11.30 -9.67 -0.50
C THR A 366 -11.85 -8.96 0.74
N ASP A 367 -12.21 -9.72 1.76
CA ASP A 367 -12.69 -9.15 3.01
C ASP A 367 -11.59 -8.32 3.71
N TYR A 368 -11.94 -7.12 4.18
CA TYR A 368 -11.11 -6.29 5.05
C TYR A 368 -10.55 -7.08 6.26
N ALA A 369 -11.33 -8.02 6.79
CA ALA A 369 -10.89 -8.86 7.91
C ALA A 369 -9.63 -9.68 7.55
N ALA A 370 -9.45 -10.08 6.29
CA ALA A 370 -8.26 -10.80 5.85
C ALA A 370 -7.00 -9.91 5.86
N LEU A 371 -7.14 -8.62 5.56
CA LEU A 371 -6.06 -7.63 5.65
C LEU A 371 -5.62 -7.45 7.11
N GLU A 372 -6.56 -7.30 8.05
CA GLU A 372 -6.22 -7.22 9.47
C GLU A 372 -5.71 -8.54 10.03
N ALA A 373 -6.18 -9.69 9.53
CA ALA A 373 -5.67 -11.00 9.94
C ALA A 373 -4.19 -11.15 9.56
N ALA A 374 -3.79 -10.79 8.34
CA ALA A 374 -2.39 -10.79 7.91
C ALA A 374 -1.52 -9.86 8.78
N LEU A 375 -2.07 -8.71 9.18
CA LEU A 375 -1.39 -7.79 10.09
C LEU A 375 -1.22 -8.36 11.50
N ARG A 376 -2.28 -8.93 12.10
CA ARG A 376 -2.19 -9.56 13.44
C ARG A 376 -1.18 -10.71 13.43
N GLU A 377 -1.19 -11.53 12.39
CA GLU A 377 -0.29 -12.68 12.27
C GLU A 377 1.19 -12.29 12.19
N THR A 378 1.49 -11.19 11.51
CA THR A 378 2.87 -10.68 11.41
C THR A 378 3.32 -9.92 12.64
N LEU A 379 2.40 -9.23 13.34
CA LEU A 379 2.72 -8.48 14.55
C LEU A 379 2.78 -9.34 15.82
N GLU A 380 1.90 -10.35 15.98
CA GLU A 380 1.83 -11.17 17.21
C GLU A 380 3.20 -11.71 17.65
N PRO A 381 4.03 -12.34 16.81
CA PRO A 381 5.33 -12.84 17.22
C PRO A 381 6.41 -11.74 17.35
N ALA A 382 6.22 -10.58 16.71
CA ALA A 382 7.29 -9.61 16.53
C ALA A 382 7.29 -8.47 17.57
N VAL A 383 6.12 -8.05 18.05
CA VAL A 383 6.02 -6.78 18.79
C VAL A 383 6.11 -6.94 20.31
N PRO A 384 6.78 -6.02 21.01
CA PRO A 384 6.77 -5.97 22.47
C PRO A 384 5.34 -5.78 23.04
N ARG A 385 5.12 -6.32 24.24
CA ARG A 385 3.89 -6.12 25.02
C ARG A 385 4.05 -4.93 25.95
N ALA A 386 2.97 -4.18 26.14
CA ALA A 386 2.90 -3.08 27.09
C ALA A 386 1.50 -2.98 27.70
N MET A 387 1.40 -2.34 28.86
CA MET A 387 0.13 -1.99 29.48
C MET A 387 -0.24 -0.54 29.16
N ALA A 388 -1.50 -0.38 28.78
CA ALA A 388 -2.16 0.90 28.64
C ALA A 388 -3.54 0.81 29.28
N VAL A 389 -4.08 1.97 29.66
CA VAL A 389 -5.45 2.16 30.12
C VAL A 389 -6.06 3.28 29.28
N LEU A 390 -6.93 2.91 28.34
CA LEU A 390 -7.53 3.77 27.33
C LEU A 390 -8.66 4.63 27.89
N GLU A 391 -9.46 4.10 28.80
CA GLU A 391 -10.49 4.83 29.54
C GLU A 391 -10.19 4.82 31.04
N PRO A 392 -9.26 5.68 31.51
CA PRO A 392 -8.72 5.59 32.86
C PRO A 392 -9.76 5.94 33.93
N ILE A 393 -9.94 5.01 34.87
CA ILE A 393 -10.58 5.26 36.16
C ILE A 393 -9.60 4.95 37.29
N LYS A 394 -9.56 5.82 38.30
CA LYS A 394 -8.64 5.65 39.43
C LYS A 394 -9.13 4.53 40.34
N LEU A 395 -8.22 3.66 40.76
CA LEU A 395 -8.43 2.65 41.80
C LEU A 395 -7.44 2.90 42.94
N VAL A 396 -7.95 2.88 44.17
CA VAL A 396 -7.17 3.09 45.40
C VAL A 396 -7.12 1.79 46.21
N LEU A 397 -5.91 1.38 46.57
CA LEU A 397 -5.64 0.23 47.43
C LEU A 397 -5.62 0.69 48.90
N GLU A 398 -6.69 0.44 49.64
CA GLU A 398 -6.91 1.05 50.96
C GLU A 398 -5.92 0.56 52.03
N ASN A 399 -5.55 -0.73 52.01
CA ASN A 399 -4.62 -1.34 52.95
C ASN A 399 -3.16 -1.32 52.48
N TRP A 400 -2.78 -0.41 51.57
CA TRP A 400 -1.43 -0.39 50.99
C TRP A 400 -0.33 -0.22 52.04
N ALA A 401 -0.49 0.75 52.95
CA ALA A 401 0.47 0.97 54.04
C ALA A 401 0.55 -0.19 55.02
N ASP A 402 -0.56 -0.91 55.24
CA ASP A 402 -0.57 -2.07 56.13
C ASP A 402 0.25 -3.23 55.54
N VAL A 403 0.14 -3.44 54.22
CA VAL A 403 0.84 -4.51 53.51
C VAL A 403 2.30 -4.18 53.22
N PHE A 404 2.60 -2.92 52.88
CA PHE A 404 3.93 -2.52 52.39
C PHE A 404 4.66 -1.52 53.30
N GLY A 405 4.11 -1.24 54.48
CA GLY A 405 4.72 -0.39 55.51
C GLY A 405 4.63 1.12 55.29
N SER A 406 4.21 1.59 54.12
CA SER A 406 4.01 3.02 53.83
C SER A 406 3.11 3.26 52.61
N ASP A 407 2.32 4.33 52.65
CA ASP A 407 1.55 4.82 51.49
C ASP A 407 2.45 5.26 50.33
N ALA A 408 3.70 5.65 50.60
CA ALA A 408 4.68 6.07 49.59
C ALA A 408 5.47 4.91 48.99
N HIS A 409 5.28 3.67 49.48
CA HIS A 409 5.98 2.50 48.95
C HIS A 409 5.59 2.25 47.50
N LEU A 410 6.60 2.00 46.66
CA LEU A 410 6.44 1.61 45.26
C LEU A 410 6.99 0.19 45.10
N GLU A 411 6.08 -0.76 44.94
CA GLU A 411 6.42 -2.17 44.82
C GLU A 411 6.95 -2.48 43.41
N PRO A 412 8.19 -2.98 43.27
CA PRO A 412 8.77 -3.23 41.96
C PRO A 412 8.09 -4.43 41.27
N CYS A 413 7.67 -4.23 40.03
CA CYS A 413 7.07 -5.23 39.16
C CYS A 413 7.94 -5.44 37.90
N THR A 414 7.95 -6.68 37.40
CA THR A 414 8.56 -7.00 36.10
C THR A 414 7.58 -7.78 35.25
N ALA A 415 7.72 -7.64 33.94
CA ALA A 415 7.00 -8.42 32.95
C ALA A 415 7.94 -8.77 31.79
N PRO A 416 7.75 -9.89 31.08
CA PRO A 416 8.48 -10.13 29.86
C PRO A 416 8.15 -9.05 28.83
N VAL A 417 9.14 -8.60 28.05
CA VAL A 417 8.91 -7.74 26.88
C VAL A 417 8.02 -8.48 25.88
N HIS A 418 8.23 -9.78 25.70
CA HIS A 418 7.34 -10.63 24.92
C HIS A 418 7.22 -12.03 25.57
N PRO A 419 6.00 -12.58 25.73
CA PRO A 419 5.79 -13.85 26.43
C PRO A 419 6.51 -15.08 25.82
N HIS A 420 6.75 -15.05 24.51
CA HIS A 420 7.38 -16.15 23.78
C HIS A 420 8.83 -15.88 23.36
N HIS A 421 9.37 -14.69 23.68
CA HIS A 421 10.72 -14.27 23.29
C HIS A 421 11.50 -13.78 24.54
N PRO A 422 11.92 -14.70 25.44
CA PRO A 422 12.64 -14.34 26.66
C PRO A 422 13.97 -13.61 26.40
N GLU A 423 14.57 -13.79 25.23
CA GLU A 423 15.77 -13.08 24.76
C GLU A 423 15.55 -11.56 24.62
N MET A 424 14.31 -11.10 24.48
CA MET A 424 13.97 -9.66 24.48
C MET A 424 13.99 -9.06 25.89
N GLY A 425 14.17 -9.88 26.93
CA GLY A 425 14.31 -9.45 28.31
C GLY A 425 12.99 -9.05 28.98
N GLU A 426 13.11 -8.26 30.04
CA GLU A 426 11.99 -7.84 30.89
C GLU A 426 11.85 -6.32 30.92
N ARG A 427 10.60 -5.87 30.93
CA ARG A 427 10.20 -4.50 31.23
C ARG A 427 9.93 -4.34 32.73
N ARG A 428 10.31 -3.19 33.28
CA ARG A 428 10.24 -2.89 34.72
C ARG A 428 9.34 -1.68 34.97
N PHE A 429 8.51 -1.76 36.00
CA PHE A 429 7.60 -0.71 36.43
C PHE A 429 7.27 -0.91 37.92
N ALA A 430 6.50 -0.02 38.52
CA ALA A 430 6.18 -0.10 39.95
C ALA A 430 4.69 0.00 40.22
N LEU A 431 4.18 -0.81 41.14
CA LEU A 431 2.84 -0.74 41.70
C LEU A 431 2.85 0.18 42.92
N GLY A 432 1.88 1.09 43.02
CA GLY A 432 1.69 1.94 44.20
C GLY A 432 0.26 1.88 44.70
N LYS A 433 -0.02 2.64 45.77
CA LYS A 433 -1.36 2.77 46.37
C LYS A 433 -2.45 3.12 45.37
N GLU A 434 -2.15 3.98 44.41
CA GLU A 434 -3.09 4.41 43.38
C GLU A 434 -2.68 3.90 42.00
N ILE A 435 -3.64 3.33 41.27
CA ILE A 435 -3.48 2.86 39.90
C ILE A 435 -4.63 3.35 39.02
N TRP A 436 -4.38 3.40 37.72
CA TRP A 436 -5.39 3.50 36.69
C TRP A 436 -5.78 2.09 36.23
N VAL A 437 -7.08 1.87 36.07
CA VAL A 437 -7.66 0.68 35.45
C VAL A 437 -8.67 1.09 34.39
N GLU A 438 -9.06 0.17 33.53
CA GLU A 438 -10.10 0.44 32.53
C GLU A 438 -11.44 0.68 33.20
N LYS A 439 -12.16 1.71 32.75
CA LYS A 439 -13.55 1.94 33.17
C LYS A 439 -14.44 0.72 32.91
N SER A 440 -14.21 0.01 31.80
CA SER A 440 -14.94 -1.20 31.41
C SER A 440 -14.58 -2.45 32.23
N ASP A 441 -13.60 -2.36 33.14
CA ASP A 441 -13.23 -3.43 34.06
C ASP A 441 -13.95 -3.36 35.40
N TYR A 442 -14.80 -2.35 35.64
CA TYR A 442 -15.63 -2.27 36.83
C TYR A 442 -17.13 -2.30 36.50
N GLN A 443 -17.87 -3.13 37.25
CA GLN A 443 -19.33 -3.13 37.28
C GLN A 443 -19.81 -3.22 38.73
N GLU A 444 -20.72 -2.34 39.13
CA GLU A 444 -21.31 -2.37 40.47
C GLU A 444 -22.25 -3.57 40.64
N THR A 445 -23.05 -3.84 39.60
CA THR A 445 -23.83 -5.08 39.47
C THR A 445 -23.31 -5.83 38.25
N PRO A 446 -22.59 -6.95 38.44
CA PRO A 446 -21.94 -7.65 37.33
C PRO A 446 -22.95 -8.39 36.46
N GLU A 447 -22.77 -8.32 35.15
CA GLU A 447 -23.48 -9.20 34.23
C GLU A 447 -23.00 -10.66 34.36
N LYS A 448 -23.80 -11.61 33.84
CA LYS A 448 -23.37 -13.01 33.77
C LYS A 448 -22.05 -13.10 32.98
N ARG A 449 -21.07 -13.84 33.53
CA ARG A 449 -19.70 -14.01 32.98
C ARG A 449 -18.81 -12.76 33.03
N PHE A 450 -19.17 -11.76 33.82
CA PHE A 450 -18.24 -10.69 34.20
C PHE A 450 -17.34 -11.17 35.35
N PHE A 451 -16.04 -11.29 35.11
CA PHE A 451 -15.06 -11.79 36.09
C PHE A 451 -14.06 -10.74 36.57
N ARG A 452 -14.25 -9.46 36.20
CA ARG A 452 -13.36 -8.34 36.56
C ARG A 452 -13.83 -7.69 37.87
N LEU A 453 -13.70 -6.38 38.05
CA LEU A 453 -13.95 -5.72 39.34
C LEU A 453 -15.45 -5.53 39.60
N PHE A 454 -15.95 -6.17 40.63
CA PHE A 454 -17.26 -5.89 41.22
C PHE A 454 -17.18 -6.12 42.73
N PRO A 455 -18.01 -5.47 43.56
CA PRO A 455 -17.94 -5.58 45.01
C PRO A 455 -17.86 -7.04 45.50
N GLY A 456 -16.82 -7.36 46.28
CA GLY A 456 -16.54 -8.68 46.83
C GLY A 456 -15.79 -9.65 45.90
N ASN A 457 -15.46 -9.26 44.66
CA ASN A 457 -14.70 -10.12 43.74
C ASN A 457 -13.19 -9.92 43.85
N ASN A 458 -12.46 -11.02 43.69
CA ASN A 458 -11.01 -11.03 43.59
C ASN A 458 -10.56 -11.03 42.13
N VAL A 459 -9.61 -10.14 41.81
CA VAL A 459 -9.07 -9.96 40.45
C VAL A 459 -7.55 -9.88 40.53
N ARG A 460 -6.87 -10.44 39.52
CA ARG A 460 -5.42 -10.30 39.37
C ARG A 460 -5.10 -8.99 38.66
N LEU A 461 -4.25 -8.17 39.26
CA LEU A 461 -3.50 -7.15 38.54
C LEU A 461 -2.38 -7.86 37.77
N LYS A 462 -2.37 -7.78 36.43
CA LYS A 462 -1.39 -8.48 35.61
C LYS A 462 0.03 -8.04 36.00
N TYR A 463 0.92 -9.00 36.25
CA TYR A 463 2.29 -8.75 36.76
C TYR A 463 2.38 -8.05 38.14
N GLY A 464 1.25 -7.93 38.85
CA GLY A 464 1.14 -7.33 40.17
C GLY A 464 0.60 -8.33 41.21
N CYS A 465 -0.24 -7.85 42.12
CA CYS A 465 -0.87 -8.63 43.18
C CYS A 465 -2.33 -9.00 42.84
N THR A 466 -2.94 -9.90 43.63
CA THR A 466 -4.39 -10.06 43.66
C THR A 466 -5.02 -8.97 44.53
N ILE A 467 -6.14 -8.43 44.09
CA ILE A 467 -6.91 -7.44 44.83
C ILE A 467 -8.36 -7.88 45.00
N GLU A 468 -8.99 -7.49 46.09
CA GLU A 468 -10.43 -7.60 46.32
C GLU A 468 -11.09 -6.25 46.10
N CYS A 469 -12.10 -6.20 45.23
CA CYS A 469 -12.86 -4.99 44.97
C CYS A 469 -13.85 -4.71 46.09
N LEU A 470 -13.74 -3.55 46.75
CA LEU A 470 -14.62 -3.11 47.84
C LEU A 470 -15.82 -2.29 47.33
N GLY A 471 -15.84 -1.98 46.04
CA GLY A 471 -16.85 -1.13 45.39
C GLY A 471 -16.26 0.17 44.90
N ALA A 472 -17.10 1.18 44.68
CA ALA A 472 -16.64 2.46 44.17
C ALA A 472 -17.35 3.64 44.84
N GLU A 473 -16.68 4.78 44.83
CA GLU A 473 -17.25 6.05 45.27
C GLU A 473 -17.78 6.81 44.07
N ARG A 474 -18.96 7.41 44.23
CA ARG A 474 -19.58 8.25 43.21
C ARG A 474 -19.31 9.72 43.48
N SER A 475 -19.14 10.49 42.42
CA SER A 475 -19.14 11.95 42.46
C SER A 475 -20.57 12.49 42.63
N ALA A 476 -20.69 13.79 42.88
CA ALA A 476 -21.98 14.46 43.09
C ALA A 476 -22.93 14.37 41.89
N ASP A 477 -22.40 14.18 40.68
CA ASP A 477 -23.14 13.95 39.43
C ASP A 477 -23.53 12.48 39.20
N GLY A 478 -23.21 11.59 40.14
CA GLY A 478 -23.50 10.17 40.06
C GLY A 478 -22.52 9.35 39.23
N ALA A 479 -21.49 9.95 38.61
CA ALA A 479 -20.43 9.20 37.93
C ALA A 479 -19.52 8.48 38.95
N ILE A 480 -18.82 7.43 38.51
CA ILE A 480 -17.85 6.75 39.39
C ILE A 480 -16.58 7.60 39.44
N ALA A 481 -16.22 8.08 40.63
CA ALA A 481 -15.05 8.92 40.86
C ALA A 481 -13.78 8.09 41.07
N ARG A 482 -13.88 7.03 41.89
CA ARG A 482 -12.78 6.09 42.15
C ARG A 482 -13.28 4.73 42.61
N ILE A 483 -12.57 3.68 42.23
CA ILE A 483 -12.77 2.32 42.72
C ILE A 483 -11.92 2.12 43.97
N ARG A 484 -12.43 1.36 44.94
CA ARG A 484 -11.72 1.00 46.17
C ARG A 484 -11.47 -0.49 46.16
N ALA A 485 -10.25 -0.88 46.52
CA ALA A 485 -9.87 -2.27 46.63
C ALA A 485 -8.89 -2.46 47.78
N ARG A 486 -8.66 -3.70 48.18
CA ARG A 486 -7.58 -4.07 49.09
C ARG A 486 -6.66 -5.11 48.44
N VAL A 487 -5.37 -5.00 48.72
CA VAL A 487 -4.37 -6.00 48.31
C VAL A 487 -4.56 -7.25 49.15
N ILE A 488 -4.48 -8.41 48.50
CA ILE A 488 -4.35 -9.68 49.19
C ILE A 488 -2.87 -10.01 49.37
N GLU A 489 -2.44 -10.11 50.62
CA GLU A 489 -1.05 -10.38 51.01
C GLU A 489 -0.51 -11.68 50.41
N ASP A 490 0.82 -11.73 50.22
CA ASP A 490 1.54 -12.87 49.65
C ASP A 490 1.05 -13.34 48.28
N THR A 491 0.53 -12.43 47.43
CA THR A 491 0.06 -12.78 46.08
C THR A 491 0.85 -12.12 44.95
N LYS A 492 1.98 -11.47 45.23
CA LYS A 492 2.77 -10.79 44.19
C LYS A 492 3.24 -11.76 43.10
N SER A 493 3.05 -11.37 41.84
CA SER A 493 3.56 -12.11 40.67
C SER A 493 5.07 -12.33 40.77
N GLY A 494 5.54 -13.51 40.38
CA GLY A 494 6.96 -13.89 40.46
C GLY A 494 7.44 -14.32 41.85
N THR A 495 6.55 -14.42 42.84
CA THR A 495 6.86 -14.96 44.18
C THR A 495 6.19 -16.32 44.39
N PRO A 496 6.63 -17.15 45.36
CA PRO A 496 6.00 -18.45 45.64
C PRO A 496 4.51 -18.38 45.97
N GLY A 497 4.04 -17.25 46.51
CA GLY A 497 2.63 -17.04 46.85
C GLY A 497 1.75 -16.58 45.69
N ALA A 498 2.31 -16.30 44.51
CA ALA A 498 1.56 -15.79 43.35
C ALA A 498 0.32 -16.64 43.02
N ASP A 499 0.43 -17.96 43.09
CA ASP A 499 -0.65 -18.90 42.74
C ASP A 499 -1.50 -19.37 43.92
N ARG A 500 -1.29 -18.81 45.12
CA ARG A 500 -2.05 -19.16 46.33
C ARG A 500 -3.55 -18.95 46.17
N ILE A 501 -3.94 -17.94 45.39
CA ILE A 501 -5.34 -17.59 45.13
C ILE A 501 -5.63 -17.69 43.65
N LYS A 502 -6.52 -18.61 43.30
CA LYS A 502 -7.07 -18.72 41.95
C LYS A 502 -8.18 -17.69 41.77
N VAL A 503 -7.99 -16.80 40.80
CA VAL A 503 -8.99 -15.81 40.39
C VAL A 503 -9.40 -16.06 38.94
N LYS A 504 -10.61 -15.64 38.57
CA LYS A 504 -11.15 -15.83 37.22
C LYS A 504 -10.84 -14.68 36.26
N GLY A 505 -10.55 -13.49 36.80
CA GLY A 505 -10.27 -12.29 36.01
C GLY A 505 -8.85 -11.78 36.21
N ASN A 506 -8.22 -11.40 35.10
CA ASN A 506 -6.96 -10.68 35.07
C ASN A 506 -7.19 -9.35 34.33
N ILE A 507 -6.76 -8.24 34.92
CA ILE A 507 -6.85 -6.91 34.33
C ILE A 507 -5.47 -6.28 34.18
N THR A 508 -5.35 -5.43 33.15
CA THR A 508 -4.23 -4.52 32.97
C THR A 508 -4.42 -3.27 33.83
N TRP A 509 -3.32 -2.62 34.17
CA TRP A 509 -3.32 -1.43 35.02
C TRP A 509 -2.07 -0.60 34.72
N VAL A 510 -2.12 0.68 35.07
CA VAL A 510 -0.97 1.59 34.99
C VAL A 510 -0.86 2.35 36.31
N SER A 511 0.34 2.40 36.89
CA SER A 511 0.59 3.11 38.14
C SER A 511 0.31 4.62 38.02
N VAL A 512 -0.29 5.24 39.03
CA VAL A 512 -0.40 6.71 39.06
C VAL A 512 0.99 7.36 39.20
N ALA A 513 1.90 6.74 39.95
CA ALA A 513 3.23 7.30 40.21
C ALA A 513 4.16 7.28 38.98
N GLY A 514 4.04 6.25 38.13
CA GLY A 514 4.92 6.04 36.98
C GLY A 514 4.25 6.22 35.61
N GLY A 515 2.91 6.19 35.55
CA GLY A 515 2.15 6.25 34.32
C GLY A 515 2.36 7.56 33.58
N LYS A 516 2.30 7.49 32.24
CA LYS A 516 2.42 8.66 31.37
C LYS A 516 1.10 8.92 30.68
N PRO A 517 0.60 10.18 30.66
CA PRO A 517 -0.55 10.52 29.85
C PRO A 517 -0.19 10.36 28.37
N ALA A 518 -1.10 9.83 27.57
CA ALA A 518 -0.90 9.63 26.14
C ALA A 518 -2.18 9.92 25.35
N GLU A 519 -2.03 10.44 24.14
CA GLU A 519 -3.11 10.49 23.17
C GLU A 519 -3.16 9.18 22.40
N ILE A 520 -4.30 8.51 22.40
CA ILE A 520 -4.51 7.28 21.63
C ILE A 520 -5.58 7.50 20.59
N ARG A 521 -5.26 7.20 19.33
CA ARG A 521 -6.17 7.33 18.18
C ARG A 521 -6.68 5.95 17.79
N LEU A 522 -7.97 5.73 18.02
CA LEU A 522 -8.67 4.48 17.77
C LEU A 522 -9.33 4.56 16.39
N TYR A 523 -8.72 3.92 15.40
CA TYR A 523 -9.28 3.84 14.05
C TYR A 523 -10.22 2.66 13.89
N ASP A 524 -11.23 2.84 13.05
CA ASP A 524 -12.13 1.81 12.54
C ASP A 524 -12.19 1.91 11.00
N ARG A 525 -12.97 1.05 10.34
CA ARG A 525 -13.19 1.08 8.89
C ARG A 525 -13.73 2.46 8.48
N LEU A 526 -13.19 3.04 7.40
CA LEU A 526 -13.61 4.37 6.92
C LEU A 526 -15.05 4.37 6.39
N PHE A 527 -15.50 3.24 5.85
CA PHE A 527 -16.84 3.07 5.31
C PHE A 527 -17.61 1.96 6.04
N THR A 528 -18.90 2.18 6.28
CA THR A 528 -19.79 1.20 6.93
C THR A 528 -20.20 0.08 5.99
N GLU A 529 -20.26 0.36 4.69
CA GLU A 529 -20.67 -0.58 3.65
C GLU A 529 -19.49 -1.37 3.08
N GLU A 530 -19.70 -2.66 2.77
CA GLU A 530 -18.66 -3.51 2.16
C GLU A 530 -18.24 -3.00 0.78
N GLN A 531 -19.18 -2.46 0.00
CA GLN A 531 -18.93 -1.87 -1.32
C GLN A 531 -19.47 -0.44 -1.34
N PRO A 532 -18.72 0.54 -0.81
CA PRO A 532 -19.22 1.89 -0.54
C PRO A 532 -19.61 2.67 -1.80
N ASP A 533 -19.16 2.24 -2.98
CA ASP A 533 -19.51 2.85 -4.25
C ASP A 533 -20.37 1.98 -5.19
N ALA A 534 -20.89 0.86 -4.69
CA ALA A 534 -21.79 0.02 -5.47
C ALA A 534 -23.14 0.74 -5.73
N GLY A 535 -23.66 0.53 -6.95
CA GLY A 535 -25.00 0.97 -7.33
C GLY A 535 -25.15 2.47 -7.65
N GLY A 536 -24.05 3.20 -7.89
CA GLY A 536 -24.09 4.61 -8.30
C GLY A 536 -24.50 5.59 -7.19
N ARG A 537 -24.54 5.14 -5.94
CA ARG A 537 -24.81 5.99 -4.76
C ARG A 537 -23.62 6.90 -4.47
N ASP A 538 -23.89 8.01 -3.78
CA ASP A 538 -22.83 8.86 -3.24
C ASP A 538 -22.08 8.11 -2.13
N PHE A 539 -20.82 7.80 -2.39
CA PHE A 539 -19.97 7.04 -1.47
C PHE A 539 -19.71 7.79 -0.16
N LEU A 540 -19.85 9.12 -0.13
CA LEU A 540 -19.71 9.91 1.08
C LEU A 540 -20.80 9.60 2.11
N ALA A 541 -21.98 9.16 1.67
CA ALA A 541 -23.06 8.75 2.55
C ALA A 541 -22.75 7.46 3.32
N ALA A 542 -21.78 6.67 2.86
CA ALA A 542 -21.34 5.43 3.52
C ALA A 542 -20.18 5.64 4.52
N LEU A 543 -19.78 6.90 4.78
CA LEU A 543 -18.69 7.19 5.73
C LEU A 543 -19.08 6.78 7.15
N ASN A 544 -18.16 6.10 7.84
CA ASN A 544 -18.30 5.74 9.24
C ASN A 544 -18.00 6.96 10.14
N PRO A 545 -18.99 7.51 10.86
CA PRO A 545 -18.76 8.64 11.77
C PRO A 545 -17.88 8.27 12.97
N HIS A 546 -17.71 6.97 13.24
CA HIS A 546 -16.84 6.42 14.28
C HIS A 546 -15.51 5.88 13.72
N SER A 547 -15.13 6.26 12.49
CA SER A 547 -13.87 5.84 11.86
C SER A 547 -12.60 6.29 12.60
N LEU A 548 -12.71 7.30 13.46
CA LEU A 548 -11.65 7.77 14.36
C LEU A 548 -12.27 8.24 15.68
N GLN A 549 -11.74 7.73 16.79
CA GLN A 549 -11.97 8.26 18.14
C GLN A 549 -10.61 8.52 18.80
N THR A 550 -10.42 9.73 19.34
CA THR A 550 -9.23 10.08 20.12
C THR A 550 -9.55 10.01 21.61
N VAL A 551 -8.71 9.32 22.38
CA VAL A 551 -8.87 9.21 23.85
C VAL A 551 -7.59 9.63 24.56
N GLN A 552 -7.76 10.17 25.77
CA GLN A 552 -6.66 10.49 26.67
C GLN A 552 -6.46 9.29 27.61
N ALA A 553 -5.37 8.57 27.40
CA ALA A 553 -5.05 7.32 28.07
C ALA A 553 -3.91 7.49 29.06
N MET A 554 -3.69 6.44 29.87
CA MET A 554 -2.49 6.28 30.68
C MET A 554 -1.70 5.09 30.16
N VAL A 555 -0.42 5.28 29.88
CA VAL A 555 0.48 4.23 29.40
C VAL A 555 1.60 3.96 30.40
N GLU A 556 2.15 2.75 30.39
CA GLU A 556 3.31 2.42 31.22
C GLU A 556 4.54 3.27 30.84
N PRO A 557 5.47 3.56 31.78
CA PRO A 557 6.55 4.52 31.56
C PRO A 557 7.53 4.16 30.43
N THR A 558 7.69 2.87 30.14
CA THR A 558 8.58 2.38 29.07
C THR A 558 8.17 2.88 27.69
N LEU A 559 6.87 3.16 27.48
CA LEU A 559 6.33 3.64 26.21
C LEU A 559 6.70 5.10 25.90
N ALA A 560 7.14 5.89 26.88
CA ALA A 560 7.62 7.25 26.63
C ALA A 560 9.00 7.28 25.93
N ALA A 561 9.71 6.15 25.92
CA ALA A 561 10.98 5.98 25.21
C ALA A 561 10.80 5.38 23.80
N ALA A 562 9.56 5.14 23.36
CA ALA A 562 9.30 4.69 22.01
C ALA A 562 9.83 5.70 20.99
N ARG A 563 10.28 5.19 19.85
CA ARG A 563 10.60 5.99 18.67
C ARG A 563 9.38 6.00 17.74
N PRO A 564 9.23 7.01 16.89
CA PRO A 564 8.24 6.98 15.83
C PRO A 564 8.30 5.66 15.05
N GLU A 565 7.14 5.11 14.73
CA GLU A 565 6.99 3.81 14.04
C GLU A 565 7.37 2.57 14.87
N ASP A 566 7.75 2.68 16.14
CA ASP A 566 7.87 1.50 17.01
C ASP A 566 6.46 0.91 17.29
N HIS A 567 6.34 -0.42 17.15
CA HIS A 567 5.07 -1.15 17.31
C HIS A 567 4.98 -1.84 18.67
N PHE A 568 3.78 -1.90 19.23
CA PHE A 568 3.47 -2.54 20.50
C PHE A 568 2.14 -3.27 20.43
N GLN A 569 1.99 -4.35 21.19
CA GLN A 569 0.67 -4.83 21.59
C GLN A 569 0.34 -4.28 22.97
N PHE A 570 -0.67 -3.42 23.04
CA PHE A 570 -1.26 -3.04 24.32
C PHE A 570 -2.16 -4.18 24.76
N GLU A 571 -1.73 -4.86 25.82
CA GLU A 571 -2.34 -6.10 26.26
C GLU A 571 -3.84 -5.91 26.52
N ARG A 572 -4.66 -6.83 25.99
CA ARG A 572 -6.14 -6.81 26.00
C ARG A 572 -6.81 -5.79 25.07
N HIS A 573 -6.07 -4.85 24.48
CA HIS A 573 -6.64 -3.82 23.60
C HIS A 573 -6.40 -4.12 22.12
N GLY A 574 -5.14 -4.35 21.74
CA GLY A 574 -4.77 -4.50 20.34
C GLY A 574 -3.33 -4.11 20.06
N TYR A 575 -3.08 -3.87 18.79
CA TYR A 575 -1.79 -3.45 18.25
C TYR A 575 -1.80 -1.95 18.03
N PHE A 576 -0.70 -1.31 18.39
CA PHE A 576 -0.52 0.12 18.33
C PHE A 576 0.87 0.45 17.77
N VAL A 577 0.97 1.61 17.13
CA VAL A 577 2.24 2.17 16.63
C VAL A 577 2.40 3.59 17.14
N ALA A 578 3.62 3.97 17.52
CA ALA A 578 3.94 5.37 17.82
C ALA A 578 3.78 6.21 16.54
N ASP A 579 2.94 7.24 16.55
CA ASP A 579 2.60 8.01 15.34
C ASP A 579 3.84 8.60 14.68
N GLN A 580 3.96 8.44 13.36
CA GLN A 580 5.15 8.83 12.60
C GLN A 580 5.50 10.32 12.72
N HIS A 581 4.50 11.18 12.89
CA HIS A 581 4.64 12.63 12.82
C HIS A 581 4.43 13.31 14.18
N ASP A 582 3.46 12.81 14.94
CA ASP A 582 3.00 13.45 16.18
C ASP A 582 3.62 12.85 17.44
N HIS A 583 4.31 11.71 17.33
CA HIS A 583 5.07 11.14 18.43
C HIS A 583 6.50 11.67 18.45
N ALA A 584 6.97 12.15 19.60
CA ALA A 584 8.36 12.50 19.82
C ALA A 584 8.80 12.08 21.23
N THR A 585 10.01 11.53 21.33
CA THR A 585 10.59 11.15 22.62
C THR A 585 10.69 12.37 23.54
N GLY A 586 10.14 12.27 24.75
CA GLY A 586 10.09 13.37 25.72
C GLY A 586 8.89 14.32 25.59
N ALA A 587 8.05 14.16 24.57
CA ALA A 587 6.74 14.80 24.49
C ALA A 587 5.63 13.88 25.01
N THR A 588 4.37 14.35 25.01
CA THR A 588 3.21 13.50 25.26
C THR A 588 3.16 12.40 24.20
N PRO A 589 3.21 11.11 24.57
CA PRO A 589 3.15 10.03 23.62
C PRO A 589 1.84 10.03 22.81
N VAL A 590 1.97 9.87 21.50
CA VAL A 590 0.83 9.68 20.58
C VAL A 590 0.92 8.29 19.95
N PHE A 591 -0.14 7.50 20.06
CA PHE A 591 -0.20 6.16 19.45
C PHE A 591 -1.46 5.98 18.60
N ASN A 592 -1.28 5.34 17.44
CA ASN A 592 -2.34 4.92 16.54
C ASN A 592 -2.69 3.46 16.78
N ARG A 593 -3.98 3.11 16.91
CA ARG A 593 -4.40 1.71 16.90
C ARG A 593 -4.30 1.16 15.48
N THR A 594 -3.41 0.20 15.32
CA THR A 594 -3.15 -0.50 14.07
C THR A 594 -4.26 -1.53 13.78
N ALA A 595 -4.52 -2.41 14.75
CA ALA A 595 -5.60 -3.41 14.70
C ALA A 595 -6.06 -3.80 16.12
N THR A 596 -7.30 -4.23 16.26
CA THR A 596 -7.80 -4.89 17.48
C THR A 596 -7.20 -6.29 17.63
N LEU A 597 -7.29 -6.93 18.81
CA LEU A 597 -6.81 -8.31 19.00
C LEU A 597 -7.59 -9.36 18.20
N ARG A 598 -8.87 -9.08 17.89
CA ARG A 598 -9.77 -9.93 17.12
C ARG A 598 -10.69 -9.06 16.29
N ASP A 599 -11.23 -9.61 15.20
CA ASP A 599 -12.22 -8.89 14.40
C ASP A 599 -13.47 -8.56 15.24
N SER A 600 -13.94 -7.32 15.13
CA SER A 600 -15.09 -6.79 15.87
C SER A 600 -16.35 -6.68 15.01
N TRP A 601 -16.25 -6.89 13.70
CA TRP A 601 -17.36 -6.75 12.76
C TRP A 601 -18.10 -8.07 12.50
N GLY A 602 -17.46 -9.23 12.72
CA GLY A 602 -18.11 -10.55 12.63
C GLY A 602 -19.16 -10.88 13.71
N GLY A 603 -19.51 -9.93 14.58
CA GLY A 603 -20.41 -10.11 15.72
C GLY A 603 -21.87 -9.69 15.54
N SER A 604 -22.25 -9.08 14.41
CA SER A 604 -23.66 -8.79 14.09
C SER A 604 -24.22 -9.86 13.14
N LYS A 605 -24.61 -10.99 13.71
CA LYS A 605 -25.59 -11.89 13.10
C LYS A 605 -26.75 -12.11 14.06
#